data_AF-A0A1Z5YW14-F1
#
_entry.id   AF-A0A1Z5YW14-F1
#
_cell.length_a   1.000
_cell.length_b   1.000
_cell.length_c   1.000
_cell.angle_alpha   90.00
_cell.angle_beta   90.00
_cell.angle_gamma   90.00
#
_symmetry.space_group_name_H-M   'P 1'
#
loop_
_entity.id
_entity.type
_entity.pdbx_description
1 polymer ?
#
loop_
_entity_poly.entity_id
_entity_poly.type
_entity_poly.pdbx_seq_one_letter_code
_entity_poly.pdbx_strand_id
1 'polypeptide(L)'
;MMSQEEFDGQNDFNRDDATEAEVGGIAGDRLRSIIERAERLEEERKALAGDIKDIFTEAKSAGFNVKIIKQIIRERKQDPADREEAETLLSIYKHAIGM
;
A
#
# COMPACT_ATOMS: atom_id res chain seq x y z
N MET A 1 20.34 6.28 -76.20
CA MET A 1 19.03 6.91 -76.44
C MET A 1 18.25 6.81 -75.13
N MET A 2 17.86 7.95 -74.55
CA MET A 2 17.02 8.07 -73.36
C MET A 2 15.55 7.81 -73.69
N SER A 3 14.78 7.36 -72.68
CA SER A 3 13.34 7.53 -72.39
C SER A 3 13.10 6.73 -71.06
N GLN A 4 12.71 7.21 -69.86
CA GLN A 4 11.69 8.21 -69.42
C GLN A 4 10.40 8.03 -70.26
N GLU A 5 9.25 7.57 -69.78
CA GLU A 5 8.50 7.53 -68.50
C GLU A 5 7.66 6.21 -68.52
N GLU A 6 7.19 5.56 -67.45
CA GLU A 6 6.25 6.04 -66.43
C GLU A 6 6.36 5.19 -65.16
N PHE A 7 6.35 5.92 -64.06
CA PHE A 7 6.23 5.51 -62.67
C PHE A 7 4.75 5.41 -62.34
N ASP A 8 4.30 4.30 -61.74
CA ASP A 8 3.15 4.24 -60.81
C ASP A 8 3.32 2.91 -60.03
N GLY A 9 3.55 2.87 -58.72
CA GLY A 9 3.08 3.80 -57.70
C GLY A 9 1.98 3.14 -56.87
N GLN A 10 2.26 2.00 -56.22
CA GLN A 10 1.52 1.65 -55.01
C GLN A 10 2.46 0.95 -54.02
N ASN A 11 2.96 1.79 -53.12
CA ASN A 11 3.81 1.44 -52.00
C ASN A 11 2.91 0.80 -50.92
N ASP A 12 2.80 -0.54 -50.90
CA ASP A 12 2.04 -1.29 -49.87
C ASP A 12 2.87 -1.54 -48.59
N PHE A 13 3.89 -0.73 -48.32
CA PHE A 13 4.59 -0.70 -47.03
C PHE A 13 3.96 0.33 -46.11
N ASN A 14 2.69 0.15 -45.75
CA ASN A 14 2.16 0.81 -44.56
C ASN A 14 0.98 0.03 -43.93
N ARG A 15 1.32 -1.10 -43.31
CA ARG A 15 0.51 -1.73 -42.27
C ARG A 15 1.49 -2.32 -41.29
N ASP A 16 1.98 -1.53 -40.35
CA ASP A 16 2.57 -1.99 -39.07
C ASP A 16 2.93 -0.81 -38.13
N ASP A 17 2.21 0.33 -38.15
CA ASP A 17 2.51 1.49 -37.27
C ASP A 17 1.30 2.00 -36.48
N ALA A 18 0.31 1.13 -36.21
CA ALA A 18 -0.89 1.51 -35.47
C ALA A 18 -1.10 0.75 -34.15
N THR A 19 -0.20 -0.18 -33.78
CA THR A 19 -0.41 -1.09 -32.64
C THR A 19 0.61 -0.96 -31.52
N GLU A 20 1.78 -0.33 -31.75
CA GLU A 20 2.80 -0.15 -30.71
C GLU A 20 2.61 1.15 -29.88
N ALA A 21 2.00 2.19 -30.47
CA ALA A 21 1.88 3.50 -29.83
C ALA A 21 0.74 3.62 -28.80
N GLU A 22 -0.35 2.86 -28.92
CA GLU A 22 -1.51 2.96 -28.01
C GLU A 22 -1.29 2.23 -26.67
N VAL A 23 -0.51 1.14 -26.66
CA VAL A 23 -0.30 0.32 -25.45
C VAL A 23 0.70 0.97 -24.49
N GLY A 24 1.70 1.70 -25.01
CA GLY A 24 2.73 2.35 -24.18
C GLY A 24 2.28 3.66 -23.51
N GLY A 25 1.42 4.45 -24.18
CA GLY A 25 0.98 5.77 -23.69
C GLY A 25 -0.03 5.69 -22.55
N ILE A 26 -1.17 5.04 -22.79
CA ILE A 26 -2.27 4.95 -21.80
C ILE A 26 -1.85 4.09 -20.60
N ALA A 27 -1.09 3.01 -20.82
CA ALA A 27 -0.58 2.19 -19.72
C ALA A 27 0.50 2.94 -18.91
N GLY A 28 1.35 3.74 -19.56
CA GLY A 28 2.35 4.57 -18.91
C GLY A 28 1.75 5.65 -18.00
N ASP A 29 0.74 6.38 -18.50
CA ASP A 29 0.06 7.43 -17.71
C ASP A 29 -0.72 6.85 -16.53
N ARG A 30 -1.38 5.70 -16.73
CA ARG A 30 -2.08 4.99 -15.65
C ARG A 30 -1.09 4.47 -14.59
N LEU A 31 0.04 3.94 -15.01
CA LEU A 31 1.10 3.47 -14.10
C LEU A 31 1.68 4.64 -13.29
N ARG A 32 1.99 5.77 -13.96
CA ARG A 32 2.48 6.99 -13.31
C ARG A 32 1.49 7.49 -12.25
N SER A 33 0.20 7.57 -12.57
CA SER A 33 -0.84 7.95 -11.61
C SER A 33 -0.95 6.99 -10.42
N ILE A 34 -0.73 5.68 -10.61
CA ILE A 34 -0.70 4.71 -9.51
C ILE A 34 0.51 4.95 -8.61
N ILE A 35 1.69 5.15 -9.20
CA ILE A 35 2.95 5.39 -8.47
C ILE A 35 2.85 6.68 -7.64
N GLU A 36 2.46 7.80 -8.24
CA GLU A 36 2.37 9.09 -7.55
C GLU A 36 1.40 9.04 -6.36
N ARG A 37 0.26 8.37 -6.52
CA ARG A 37 -0.69 8.17 -5.40
C ARG A 37 -0.11 7.27 -4.31
N ALA A 38 0.65 6.23 -4.68
CA ALA A 38 1.28 5.34 -3.73
C ALA A 38 2.40 6.04 -2.94
N GLU A 39 3.24 6.84 -3.60
CA GLU A 39 4.30 7.63 -2.98
C GLU A 39 3.75 8.64 -1.99
N ARG A 40 2.69 9.38 -2.37
CA ARG A 40 2.01 10.30 -1.45
C ARG A 40 1.48 9.58 -0.21
N LEU A 41 0.82 8.44 -0.37
CA LEU A 41 0.33 7.64 0.76
C LEU A 41 1.48 7.08 1.61
N GLU A 42 2.64 6.81 1.02
CA GLU A 42 3.82 6.39 1.77
C GLU A 42 4.41 7.52 2.60
N GLU A 43 4.48 8.73 2.07
CA GLU A 43 4.90 9.92 2.81
C GLU A 43 3.94 10.21 3.97
N GLU A 44 2.63 10.20 3.72
CA GLU A 44 1.60 10.36 4.77
C GLU A 44 1.75 9.28 5.85
N ARG A 45 1.96 8.01 5.47
CA ARG A 45 2.19 6.91 6.42
C ARG A 45 3.46 7.13 7.25
N LYS A 46 4.54 7.64 6.64
CA LYS A 46 5.79 7.93 7.36
C LYS A 46 5.61 9.07 8.36
N ALA A 47 4.90 10.13 7.98
CA ALA A 47 4.57 11.25 8.87
C ALA A 47 3.75 10.75 10.06
N LEU A 48 2.65 10.03 9.82
CA LEU A 48 1.80 9.45 10.87
C LEU A 48 2.58 8.48 11.78
N ALA A 49 3.49 7.68 11.22
CA ALA A 49 4.34 6.80 12.02
C ALA A 49 5.30 7.58 12.92
N GLY A 50 5.78 8.74 12.46
CA GLY A 50 6.53 9.70 13.27
C GLY A 50 5.71 10.22 14.44
N ASP A 51 4.52 10.76 14.17
CA ASP A 51 3.62 11.30 15.19
C ASP A 51 3.28 10.26 16.26
N ILE A 52 2.98 9.02 15.85
CA ILE A 52 2.71 7.89 16.76
C ILE A 52 3.93 7.61 17.65
N LYS A 53 5.13 7.67 17.10
CA LYS A 53 6.37 7.45 17.85
C LYS A 53 6.59 8.55 18.89
N ASP A 54 6.28 9.79 18.54
CA ASP A 54 6.42 10.92 19.44
C ASP A 54 5.44 10.82 20.61
N ILE A 55 4.18 10.43 20.36
CA ILE A 55 3.18 10.14 21.41
C ILE A 55 3.70 9.05 22.37
N PHE A 56 4.26 7.95 21.84
CA PHE A 56 4.81 6.90 22.70
C PHE A 56 6.07 7.35 23.47
N THR A 57 6.83 8.28 22.91
CA THR A 57 8.00 8.86 23.57
C THR A 57 7.56 9.79 24.70
N GLU A 58 6.55 10.61 24.48
CA GLU A 58 5.90 11.43 25.50
C GLU A 58 5.35 10.56 26.64
N ALA A 59 4.61 9.50 26.31
CA ALA A 59 4.09 8.57 27.31
C ALA A 59 5.21 7.95 28.16
N LYS A 60 6.34 7.61 27.54
CA LYS A 60 7.52 7.11 28.26
C LYS A 60 8.12 8.17 29.19
N SER A 61 8.25 9.41 28.72
CA SER A 61 8.76 10.53 29.51
C SER A 61 7.84 10.87 30.70
N ALA A 62 6.53 10.68 30.54
CA ALA A 62 5.54 10.81 31.60
C ALA A 62 5.52 9.62 32.59
N GLY A 63 6.36 8.59 32.36
CA GLY A 63 6.50 7.44 33.26
C GLY A 63 5.60 6.25 32.95
N PHE A 64 4.87 6.25 31.82
CA PHE A 64 4.02 5.13 31.45
C PHE A 64 4.80 4.01 30.75
N ASN A 65 4.33 2.78 30.91
CA ASN A 65 4.86 1.62 30.18
C ASN A 65 4.23 1.53 28.78
N VAL A 66 5.02 1.90 27.76
CA VAL A 66 4.62 1.88 26.35
C VAL A 66 4.14 0.49 25.88
N LYS A 67 4.69 -0.62 26.42
CA LYS A 67 4.26 -1.97 26.04
C LYS A 67 2.82 -2.24 26.48
N ILE A 68 2.48 -1.82 27.70
CA ILE A 68 1.12 -1.97 28.24
C ILE A 68 0.13 -1.08 27.48
N ILE A 69 0.51 0.16 27.14
CA ILE A 69 -0.34 1.04 26.32
C ILE A 69 -0.65 0.39 24.96
N LYS A 70 0.36 -0.19 24.29
CA LYS A 70 0.16 -0.88 23.00
C LYS A 70 -0.74 -2.11 23.14
N GLN A 71 -0.62 -2.84 24.25
CA GLN A 71 -1.51 -3.96 24.56
C GLN A 71 -2.96 -3.47 24.73
N ILE A 72 -3.19 -2.43 25.51
CA ILE A 72 -4.52 -1.82 25.71
C ILE A 72 -5.11 -1.37 24.36
N ILE A 73 -4.33 -0.72 23.50
CA ILE A 73 -4.80 -0.31 22.16
C ILE A 73 -5.22 -1.54 21.33
N ARG A 74 -4.45 -2.63 21.39
CA ARG A 74 -4.79 -3.87 20.69
C ARG A 74 -6.07 -4.50 21.24
N GLU A 75 -6.18 -4.60 22.56
CA GLU A 75 -7.36 -5.11 23.25
C GLU A 75 -8.59 -4.27 22.85
N ARG A 76 -8.51 -2.94 22.89
CA ARG A 76 -9.60 -2.03 22.50
C ARG A 76 -10.06 -2.16 21.04
N LYS A 77 -9.23 -2.71 20.15
CA LYS A 77 -9.59 -2.97 18.74
C LYS A 77 -10.30 -4.30 18.54
N GLN A 78 -10.24 -5.21 19.52
CA GLN A 78 -10.94 -6.49 19.45
C GLN A 78 -12.43 -6.30 19.76
N ASP A 79 -13.25 -7.19 19.21
CA ASP A 79 -14.67 -7.25 19.56
C ASP A 79 -14.82 -7.50 21.07
N PRO A 80 -15.74 -6.79 21.76
CA PRO A 80 -15.96 -6.99 23.19
C PRO A 80 -16.30 -8.44 23.57
N ALA A 81 -17.09 -9.15 22.75
CA ALA A 81 -17.49 -10.54 23.03
C ALA A 81 -16.29 -11.49 22.87
N ASP A 82 -15.52 -11.34 21.80
CA ASP A 82 -14.29 -12.13 21.58
C ASP A 82 -13.28 -11.91 22.72
N ARG A 83 -13.20 -10.68 23.25
CA ARG A 83 -12.32 -10.35 24.38
C ARG A 83 -12.76 -11.06 25.66
N GLU A 84 -14.05 -11.00 25.98
CA GLU A 84 -14.61 -11.62 27.18
C GLU A 84 -14.45 -13.15 27.16
N GLU A 85 -14.69 -13.77 26.00
CA GLU A 85 -14.48 -15.21 25.81
C GLU A 85 -13.01 -15.59 26.01
N ALA A 86 -12.09 -14.85 25.38
CA ALA A 86 -10.66 -15.09 25.50
C ALA A 86 -10.15 -14.88 26.95
N GLU A 87 -10.63 -13.86 27.66
CA GLU A 87 -10.31 -13.61 29.06
C GLU A 87 -10.81 -14.74 29.96
N THR A 88 -12.02 -15.24 29.72
CA THR A 88 -12.60 -16.37 30.45
C THR A 88 -11.77 -17.63 30.25
N LEU A 89 -11.45 -17.98 29.01
CA LEU A 89 -10.61 -19.14 28.69
C LEU A 89 -9.20 -19.01 29.28
N LEU A 90 -8.60 -17.83 29.18
CA LEU A 90 -7.29 -17.55 29.75
C LEU A 90 -7.29 -17.73 31.27
N SER A 91 -8.35 -17.26 31.95
CA SER A 91 -8.52 -17.43 33.40
C SER A 91 -8.61 -18.91 33.79
N ILE A 92 -9.42 -19.70 33.06
CA ILE A 92 -9.55 -21.15 33.27
C ILE A 92 -8.21 -21.84 33.11
N TYR A 93 -7.47 -21.53 32.04
CA TYR A 93 -6.17 -22.16 31.77
C TYR A 93 -5.10 -21.79 32.78
N LYS A 94 -5.05 -20.51 33.21
CA LYS A 94 -4.15 -20.07 34.29
C LYS A 94 -4.44 -20.80 35.60
N HIS A 95 -5.71 -20.89 35.97
CA HIS A 95 -6.12 -21.63 37.15
C HIS A 95 -5.70 -23.11 37.08
N ALA A 96 -5.87 -23.75 35.92
CA ALA A 96 -5.49 -25.14 35.71
C ALA A 96 -3.98 -25.41 35.87
N ILE A 97 -3.13 -24.40 35.62
CA ILE A 97 -1.66 -24.50 35.80
C ILE A 97 -1.18 -23.85 37.11
N GLY A 98 -2.09 -23.38 37.97
CA GLY A 98 -1.77 -22.76 39.25
C GLY A 98 -1.16 -21.35 39.17
N MET A 99 -1.48 -20.61 38.11
CA MET A 99 -1.17 -19.17 37.96
C MET A 99 -2.38 -18.30 38.30
#